data_AF-A0A5K0VQ24-F1
#
_entry.id   AF-A0A5K0VQ24-F1
#
_cell.length_a   1.000
_cell.length_b   1.000
_cell.length_c   1.000
_cell.angle_alpha   90.00
_cell.angle_beta   90.00
_cell.angle_gamma   90.00
#
_symmetry.space_group_name_H-M   'P 1'
#
loop_
_entity.id
_entity.type
_entity.pdbx_description
1 polymer ?
#
loop_
_entity_poly.entity_id
_entity_poly.type
_entity_poly.pdbx_seq_one_letter_code
_entity_poly.pdbx_strand_id
1 'polypeptide(L)' 'FDKIISKEIPSTVVYEDERVLAFRDIDPQSPSHILLIPKIRDGLTQLSK' A
#
# COMPACT_ATOMS: atom_id res chain seq x y z
N PHE A 1 6.57 0.29 3.42
CA PHE A 1 5.30 -0.41 3.14
C PHE A 1 5.31 -1.87 3.58
N ASP A 2 6.45 -2.56 3.61
CA ASP A 2 6.53 -3.96 4.08
C ASP A 2 5.90 -4.19 5.46
N LYS A 3 6.12 -3.28 6.42
CA LYS A 3 5.51 -3.38 7.77
C LYS A 3 3.99 -3.28 7.76
N ILE A 4 3.41 -2.62 6.75
CA ILE A 4 1.96 -2.56 6.55
C ILE A 4 1.49 -3.87 5.89
N ILE A 5 2.25 -4.39 4.91
CA ILE A 5 1.99 -5.70 4.28
C ILE A 5 2.08 -6.84 5.31
N SER A 6 3.08 -6.81 6.21
CA SER A 6 3.27 -7.78 7.29
C SER A 6 2.30 -7.60 8.47
N LYS A 7 1.44 -6.57 8.41
CA LYS A 7 0.43 -6.25 9.44
C LYS A 7 1.04 -5.89 10.81
N GLU A 8 2.32 -5.52 10.85
CA GLU A 8 2.98 -4.98 12.05
C GLU A 8 2.49 -3.57 12.39
N ILE A 9 2.16 -2.79 11.36
CA ILE A 9 1.57 -1.46 11.51
C ILE A 9 0.11 -1.54 11.07
N PRO A 10 -0.86 -1.15 11.93
CA PRO A 10 -2.26 -1.15 11.55
C PRO A 10 -2.50 -0.16 10.41
N SER A 11 -3.36 -0.55 9.47
CA SER A 11 -3.82 0.32 8.38
C SER A 11 -5.30 0.04 8.09
N THR A 12 -6.02 1.05 7.60
CA THR A 12 -7.40 0.89 7.17
C THR A 12 -7.42 0.30 5.76
N VAL A 13 -7.38 -1.03 5.68
CA VAL A 13 -7.46 -1.78 4.43
C VAL A 13 -8.84 -1.61 3.80
N VAL A 14 -8.86 -1.26 2.53
CA VAL A 14 -10.09 -1.14 1.72
C VAL A 14 -10.20 -2.25 0.67
N TYR A 15 -9.06 -2.84 0.29
CA TYR A 15 -8.99 -4.01 -0.58
C TYR A 15 -7.68 -4.77 -0.36
N GLU A 16 -7.72 -6.10 -0.38
CA GLU A 16 -6.54 -6.95 -0.28
C GLU A 16 -6.76 -8.22 -1.10
N ASP A 17 -5.80 -8.57 -1.98
CA ASP A 17 -5.75 -9.85 -2.67
C ASP A 17 -4.33 -10.44 -2.63
N GLU A 18 -4.03 -11.46 -3.42
CA GLU A 18 -2.71 -12.11 -3.47
C GLU A 18 -1.61 -11.20 -4.02
N ARG A 19 -1.95 -10.22 -4.86
CA ARG A 19 -0.99 -9.40 -5.62
C ARG A 19 -0.85 -8.00 -5.07
N VAL A 20 -1.91 -7.44 -4.51
CA VAL A 20 -1.97 -6.03 -4.11
C VAL A 20 -2.61 -5.85 -2.73
N LEU A 21 -2.31 -4.69 -2.14
CA LEU A 21 -2.93 -4.19 -0.93
C LEU A 21 -3.32 -2.72 -1.18
N ALA A 22 -4.57 -2.37 -0.89
CA ALA A 22 -5.04 -0.99 -0.93
C ALA A 22 -5.55 -0.57 0.45
N PHE A 23 -5.11 0.58 0.93
CA PHE A 23 -5.44 1.10 2.26
C PHE A 23 -5.53 2.63 2.24
N ARG A 24 -6.23 3.21 3.22
CA ARG A 24 -6.33 4.66 3.34
C ARG A 24 -5.01 5.27 3.79
N ASP A 25 -4.66 6.41 3.18
CA ASP A 25 -3.56 7.23 3.67
C ASP A 25 -3.87 7.76 5.08
N ILE A 26 -2.85 7.84 5.93
CA ILE A 26 -2.95 8.42 7.27
C ILE A 26 -2.96 9.96 7.21
N ASP A 27 -2.38 10.54 6.17
CA ASP A 27 -2.36 11.99 5.89
C ASP A 27 -2.98 12.29 4.50
N PRO A 28 -4.32 12.13 4.38
CA PRO A 28 -5.00 12.20 3.10
C PRO A 28 -4.99 13.61 2.50
N GLN A 29 -4.63 13.73 1.21
CA GLN A 29 -4.64 15.00 0.48
C GLN A 29 -6.01 15.32 -0.17
N SER A 30 -6.98 14.41 -0.03
CA SER A 30 -8.34 14.57 -0.51
C SER A 30 -9.30 13.72 0.33
N PRO A 31 -10.63 13.96 0.27
CA PRO A 31 -11.62 13.18 1.03
C PRO A 31 -11.58 11.67 0.75
N SER A 32 -11.03 11.26 -0.40
CA SER A 32 -10.83 9.87 -0.76
C SER A 32 -9.42 9.68 -1.28
N HIS A 33 -8.50 9.32 -0.38
CA HIS A 33 -7.10 9.06 -0.70
C HIS A 33 -6.73 7.63 -0.29
N ILE A 34 -6.46 6.80 -1.30
CA ILE A 34 -6.14 5.37 -1.15
C ILE A 34 -4.79 5.13 -1.79
N LEU A 35 -3.89 4.49 -1.06
CA LEU A 35 -2.62 4.00 -1.58
C LEU A 35 -2.79 2.54 -2.00
N LEU A 36 -2.46 2.24 -3.25
CA LEU A 36 -2.41 0.87 -3.79
C LEU A 36 -0.97 0.46 -4.00
N ILE A 37 -0.56 -0.61 -3.33
CA ILE A 37 0.81 -1.14 -3.40
C ILE A 37 0.79 -2.61 -3.82
N PRO A 38 1.76 -3.06 -4.63
CA PRO A 38 1.93 -4.48 -4.88
C PRO A 38 2.58 -5.17 -3.68
N LYS A 39 2.17 -6.41 -3.41
CA LYS A 39 2.79 -7.27 -2.39
C LYS A 39 4.13 -7.84 -2.86
N ILE A 40 4.30 -8.00 -4.16
CA ILE A 40 5.53 -8.45 -4.79
C ILE A 40 6.27 -7.22 -5.34
N ARG A 41 7.55 -7.08 -4.98
CA ARG A 41 8.39 -5.93 -5.34
C ARG A 41 8.93 -5.95 -6.78
N ASP A 42 8.39 -6.81 -7.64
CA ASP A 42 8.93 -7.04 -8.97
C ASP A 42 8.65 -5.83 -9.89
N GLY A 43 9.68 -5.04 -10.17
CA GLY A 43 9.63 -3.86 -11.06
C GLY A 43 9.56 -2.49 -10.37
N LEU A 44 9.20 -2.39 -9.08
CA LEU A 44 9.15 -1.08 -8.39
C LEU A 44 10.54 -0.52 -8.04
N THR A 45 11.56 -1.38 -7.92
CA THR A 45 12.97 -0.96 -7.77
C THR A 45 13.56 -0.31 -9.03
N GLN A 46 12.85 -0.34 -10.17
CA GLN A 46 13.31 0.27 -11.42
C GLN A 46 12.81 1.72 -11.61
N LEU A 47 11.96 2.22 -10.71
CA LEU A 47 11.43 3.59 -10.77
C LEU A 47 12.30 4.61 -10.02
N SER A 48 13.31 4.14 -9.29
CA SER A 48 14.39 4.98 -8.76
C SER A 48 15.50 5.12 -9.82
N LYS A 49 15.37 6.13 -10.68
CA LYS A 49 16.51 6.77 -11.36
C LYS A 49 16.74 8.14 -10.74
#